data_AF-A0A482Z684-F1
#
_entry.id   AF-A0A482Z684-F1
#
_cell.length_a   1.000
_cell.length_b   1.000
_cell.length_c   1.000
_cell.angle_alpha   90.00
_cell.angle_beta   90.00
_cell.angle_gamma   90.00
#
_symmetry.space_group_name_H-M   'P 1'
#
loop_
_entity.id
_entity.type
_entity.pdbx_description
1 polymer ?
#
loop_
_entity_poly.entity_id
_entity_poly.type
_entity_poly.pdbx_seq_one_letter_code
_entity_poly.pdbx_strand_id
1 'polypeptide(L)'
;SISFSWVVKGAVYLHCLGSYHLILQHYVIPIFLYELTGRCTSFISLRNIPPKIPFETMRKITTYFNTAESDYKLDPSYEDTEKTAIKSNVTIFKDLQKFQSVGLVVPVDAQFMYFAAINSKSCRLTALG
;
A
#
# COMPACT_ATOMS: atom_id res chain seq x y z
N SER A 1 34.69 3.80 13.26
CA SER A 1 33.52 4.68 13.10
C SER A 1 33.17 4.83 11.65
N ILE A 2 32.02 4.33 11.21
CA ILE A 2 31.17 4.85 10.12
C ILE A 2 29.74 4.45 10.52
N SER A 3 28.85 5.43 10.54
CA SER A 3 27.40 5.31 10.74
C SER A 3 26.71 5.40 9.37
N PHE A 4 25.55 4.74 9.16
CA PHE A 4 24.35 5.31 8.53
C PHE A 4 23.17 4.28 8.44
N SER A 5 22.21 4.44 9.34
CA SER A 5 20.73 4.56 9.18
C SER A 5 19.94 4.06 7.94
N TRP A 6 18.99 3.14 8.25
CA TRP A 6 17.55 3.02 7.87
C TRP A 6 17.03 2.53 6.50
N VAL A 7 15.89 1.82 6.65
CA VAL A 7 15.07 0.96 5.79
C VAL A 7 14.14 1.73 4.85
N VAL A 8 13.92 1.24 3.61
CA VAL A 8 12.66 1.50 2.88
C VAL A 8 12.32 0.40 1.86
N LYS A 9 11.02 0.02 1.85
CA LYS A 9 10.26 -0.72 0.82
C LYS A 9 10.35 -2.25 0.82
N GLY A 10 9.51 -2.90 1.63
CA GLY A 10 8.48 -3.87 1.18
C GLY A 10 8.85 -5.02 0.22
N ALA A 11 10.11 -5.38 0.08
CA ALA A 11 10.55 -6.56 -0.68
C ALA A 11 11.06 -7.60 0.32
N VAL A 12 10.63 -8.85 0.14
CA VAL A 12 11.23 -9.99 0.83
C VAL A 12 12.68 -10.10 0.35
N TYR A 13 13.64 -9.81 1.23
CA TYR A 13 15.06 -9.97 0.95
C TYR A 13 15.46 -11.43 1.22
N LEU A 14 15.75 -12.18 0.17
CA LEU A 14 16.48 -13.44 0.31
C LEU A 14 17.97 -13.11 0.49
N HIS A 15 18.45 -13.14 1.73
CA HIS A 15 19.87 -12.95 2.02
C HIS A 15 20.62 -14.25 1.68
N CYS A 16 21.14 -14.33 0.46
CA CYS A 16 21.99 -15.45 0.06
C CYS A 16 23.40 -15.23 0.67
N LEU A 17 23.62 -15.75 1.88
CA LEU A 17 24.96 -15.85 2.46
C LEU A 17 25.69 -17.03 1.81
N GLY A 18 26.85 -16.78 1.22
CA GLY A 18 27.74 -17.87 0.83
C GLY A 18 28.88 -17.47 -0.09
N SER A 19 29.81 -16.65 0.40
CA SER A 19 31.16 -16.59 -0.17
C SER A 19 32.11 -17.32 0.76
N TYR A 20 32.68 -18.44 0.30
CA TYR A 20 34.01 -18.86 0.71
C TYR A 20 34.83 -19.26 -0.52
N HIS A 21 36.06 -18.79 -0.48
CA HIS A 21 37.08 -18.71 -1.50
C HIS A 21 38.13 -19.82 -1.26
N LEU A 22 38.70 -20.36 -2.35
CA LEU A 22 39.89 -21.26 -2.47
C LEU A 22 39.64 -22.73 -2.09
N ILE A 23 40.06 -23.74 -2.87
CA ILE A 23 41.47 -24.11 -3.16
C ILE A 23 41.63 -24.75 -4.57
N LEU A 24 42.71 -24.30 -5.22
CA LEU A 24 43.58 -24.80 -6.31
C LEU A 24 43.42 -26.27 -6.83
N GLN A 25 43.40 -26.46 -8.16
CA GLN A 25 44.54 -26.93 -9.00
C GLN A 25 44.09 -27.49 -10.38
N HIS A 26 44.64 -26.85 -11.43
CA HIS A 26 44.94 -27.35 -12.79
C HIS A 26 43.88 -28.14 -13.59
N TYR A 27 43.10 -27.44 -14.43
CA TYR A 27 42.98 -27.80 -15.85
C TYR A 27 42.52 -26.58 -16.68
N VAL A 28 43.32 -26.20 -17.67
CA VAL A 28 43.03 -25.11 -18.60
C VAL A 28 42.14 -25.68 -19.72
N ILE A 29 40.88 -25.27 -19.77
CA ILE A 29 40.06 -25.34 -20.99
C ILE A 29 39.54 -23.92 -21.25
N PRO A 30 40.11 -23.17 -22.22
CA PRO A 30 39.61 -21.87 -22.59
C PRO A 30 38.57 -22.10 -23.70
N ILE A 31 37.32 -22.35 -23.31
CA ILE A 31 36.20 -22.29 -24.25
C ILE A 31 35.30 -21.16 -23.78
N PHE A 32 35.43 -20.07 -24.53
CA PHE A 32 34.44 -19.01 -24.70
C PHE A 32 33.90 -18.37 -23.41
N LEU A 33 34.43 -17.16 -23.16
CA LEU A 33 33.62 -16.01 -22.81
C LEU A 33 32.23 -16.10 -23.45
N TYR A 34 31.23 -16.48 -22.67
CA TYR A 34 29.97 -15.79 -22.75
C TYR A 34 29.47 -15.55 -21.32
N GLU A 35 29.69 -14.32 -20.93
CA GLU A 35 29.17 -13.65 -19.78
C GLU A 35 27.64 -13.64 -19.88
N LEU A 36 26.95 -14.63 -19.30
CA LEU A 36 25.53 -14.50 -18.95
C LEU A 36 25.39 -13.97 -17.53
N THR A 37 26.11 -12.89 -17.19
CA THR A 37 25.52 -11.92 -16.27
C THR A 37 24.47 -11.17 -17.07
N GLY A 38 23.33 -11.83 -17.32
CA GLY A 38 22.13 -11.22 -17.87
C GLY A 38 21.61 -10.21 -16.86
N ARG A 39 22.25 -9.05 -16.80
CA ARG A 39 21.74 -7.89 -16.07
C ARG A 39 20.42 -7.56 -16.75
N CYS A 40 19.33 -7.68 -16.00
CA CYS A 40 18.02 -7.26 -16.48
C CYS A 40 18.11 -5.76 -16.76
N THR A 41 18.36 -5.36 -18.01
CA THR A 41 18.72 -3.98 -18.40
C THR A 41 17.53 -3.12 -18.82
N SER A 42 16.30 -3.57 -18.61
CA SER A 42 15.14 -2.68 -18.63
C SER A 42 13.93 -3.33 -17.99
N PHE A 43 13.28 -2.60 -17.10
CA PHE A 43 11.92 -2.91 -16.66
C PHE A 43 10.97 -2.32 -17.69
N ILE A 44 10.47 -3.14 -18.61
CA ILE A 44 9.46 -2.71 -19.59
C ILE A 44 8.08 -3.00 -18.97
N SER A 45 7.31 -1.95 -18.69
CA SER A 45 5.92 -2.13 -18.25
C SER A 45 5.09 -2.65 -19.41
N LEU A 46 4.59 -3.88 -19.30
CA LEU A 46 3.81 -4.55 -20.35
C LEU A 46 2.39 -3.98 -20.48
N ARG A 47 1.87 -3.34 -19.41
CA ARG A 47 0.56 -2.67 -19.42
C ARG A 47 0.53 -1.60 -18.33
N ASN A 48 0.22 -0.36 -18.70
CA ASN A 48 -0.02 0.71 -17.74
C ASN A 48 -1.52 0.79 -17.44
N ILE A 49 -1.93 0.41 -16.23
CA ILE A 49 -3.34 0.46 -15.80
C ILE A 49 -3.49 1.66 -14.87
N PRO A 50 -4.46 2.57 -15.10
CA PRO A 50 -4.69 3.67 -14.18
C PRO A 50 -5.05 3.13 -12.78
N PRO A 51 -4.52 3.72 -11.71
CA PRO A 51 -4.83 3.27 -10.36
C PRO A 51 -6.31 3.45 -10.07
N LYS A 52 -6.92 2.50 -9.35
CA LYS A 52 -8.34 2.54 -8.96
C LYS A 52 -8.68 3.77 -8.12
N ILE A 53 -7.72 4.28 -7.35
CA ILE A 53 -7.85 5.50 -6.56
C ILE A 53 -6.75 6.46 -7.00
N PRO A 54 -7.07 7.72 -7.33
CA PRO A 54 -6.07 8.72 -7.64
C PRO A 54 -5.06 8.90 -6.50
N PHE A 55 -3.80 9.14 -6.86
CA PHE A 55 -2.72 9.30 -5.87
C PHE A 55 -2.98 10.42 -4.86
N GLU A 56 -3.59 11.53 -5.32
CA GLU A 56 -4.01 12.64 -4.47
C GLU A 56 -5.02 12.22 -3.39
N THR A 57 -5.96 11.35 -3.75
CA THR A 57 -6.93 10.81 -2.78
C THR A 57 -6.25 9.86 -1.81
N MET A 58 -5.38 8.95 -2.29
CA MET A 58 -4.63 8.01 -1.45
C MET A 58 -3.88 8.68 -0.32
N ARG A 59 -3.23 9.83 -0.57
CA ARG A 59 -2.47 10.55 0.46
C ARG A 59 -3.34 11.12 1.59
N LYS A 60 -4.64 11.29 1.37
CA LYS A 60 -5.54 11.80 2.42
C LYS A 60 -5.85 10.77 3.50
N ILE A 61 -5.55 9.48 3.28
CA ILE A 61 -5.86 8.44 4.26
C ILE A 61 -5.18 8.72 5.62
N THR A 62 -3.95 9.24 5.59
CA THR A 62 -3.20 9.66 6.80
C THR A 62 -3.70 10.96 7.41
N THR A 63 -4.55 11.71 6.70
CA THR A 63 -5.25 12.89 7.24
C THR A 63 -6.51 12.49 8.00
N TYR A 64 -7.14 11.38 7.61
CA TYR A 64 -8.35 10.89 8.27
C TYR A 64 -8.03 9.99 9.47
N PHE A 65 -6.99 9.16 9.36
CA PHE A 65 -6.57 8.24 10.42
C PHE A 65 -5.22 8.68 10.98
N ASN A 66 -5.22 9.16 12.22
CA ASN A 66 -3.98 9.58 12.90
C ASN A 66 -3.09 8.40 13.30
N THR A 67 -3.70 7.24 13.59
CA THR A 67 -3.00 5.99 13.90
C THR A 67 -3.66 4.82 13.18
N ALA A 68 -2.93 3.72 13.00
CA ALA A 68 -3.42 2.52 12.33
C ALA A 68 -4.61 1.87 13.05
N GLU A 69 -4.65 2.00 14.39
CA GLU A 69 -5.69 1.42 15.25
C GLU A 69 -6.89 2.36 15.47
N SER A 70 -6.84 3.58 14.93
CA SER A 70 -7.88 4.58 15.17
C SER A 70 -9.17 4.27 14.39
N ASP A 71 -10.29 4.39 15.08
CA ASP A 71 -11.63 4.36 14.49
C ASP A 71 -12.02 5.79 14.06
N TYR A 72 -12.44 5.94 12.81
CA TYR A 72 -13.02 7.19 12.29
C TYR A 72 -14.52 7.17 12.49
N LYS A 73 -15.04 8.10 13.29
CA LYS A 73 -16.48 8.20 13.58
C LYS A 73 -17.24 8.79 12.42
N LEU A 74 -18.38 8.18 12.13
CA LEU A 74 -19.32 8.60 11.09
C LEU A 74 -20.66 8.91 11.75
N ASP A 75 -21.45 9.72 11.06
CA ASP A 75 -22.82 10.06 11.42
C ASP A 75 -23.62 10.35 10.12
N PRO A 76 -24.94 10.54 10.19
CA PRO A 76 -25.76 10.77 9.01
C PRO A 76 -25.37 11.98 8.17
N SER A 77 -24.61 12.96 8.69
CA SER A 77 -24.16 14.12 7.92
C SER A 77 -23.11 13.80 6.84
N TYR A 78 -22.56 12.59 6.85
CA TYR A 78 -21.61 12.10 5.85
C TYR A 78 -22.28 11.59 4.57
N GLU A 79 -23.56 11.22 4.62
CA GLU A 79 -24.29 10.70 3.46
C GLU A 79 -24.99 11.84 2.71
N ASP A 80 -24.86 11.86 1.39
CA ASP A 80 -25.35 12.98 0.56
C ASP A 80 -26.88 13.00 0.39
N THR A 81 -27.53 11.87 0.61
CA THR A 81 -29.00 11.73 0.56
C THR A 81 -29.69 12.19 1.84
N GLU A 82 -28.95 12.41 2.93
CA GLU A 82 -29.52 12.81 4.22
C GLU A 82 -29.78 14.31 4.30
N LYS A 83 -30.85 14.69 5.01
CA LYS A 83 -31.18 16.12 5.21
C LYS A 83 -30.13 16.87 6.03
N THR A 84 -29.39 16.13 6.86
CA THR A 84 -28.32 16.66 7.70
C THR A 84 -26.96 16.68 7.01
N ALA A 85 -26.90 16.38 5.71
CA ALA A 85 -25.65 16.29 4.96
C ALA A 85 -24.81 17.58 5.06
N ILE A 86 -23.55 17.43 5.45
CA ILE A 86 -22.57 18.52 5.48
C ILE A 86 -21.58 18.28 4.33
N LYS A 87 -21.45 19.26 3.44
CA LYS A 87 -20.63 19.14 2.21
C LYS A 87 -19.18 18.68 2.46
N SER A 88 -18.55 19.13 3.55
CA SER A 88 -17.20 18.68 3.94
C SER A 88 -17.20 17.19 4.31
N ASN A 89 -18.18 16.75 5.09
CA ASN A 89 -18.30 15.37 5.55
C ASN A 89 -18.61 14.44 4.38
N VAL A 90 -19.51 14.84 3.47
CA VAL A 90 -19.77 14.11 2.22
C VAL A 90 -18.51 13.94 1.39
N THR A 91 -17.67 14.98 1.29
CA THR A 91 -16.41 14.89 0.54
C THR A 91 -15.46 13.86 1.15
N ILE A 92 -15.31 13.87 2.47
CA ILE A 92 -14.52 12.88 3.21
C ILE A 92 -15.12 11.48 3.01
N PHE A 93 -16.45 11.36 3.08
CA PHE A 93 -17.14 10.09 2.96
C PHE A 93 -16.93 9.43 1.60
N LYS A 94 -17.00 10.20 0.50
CA LYS A 94 -16.71 9.67 -0.84
C LYS A 94 -15.26 9.19 -0.96
N ASP A 95 -14.31 9.81 -0.27
CA ASP A 95 -12.93 9.31 -0.22
C ASP A 95 -12.82 8.02 0.61
N LEU A 96 -13.48 7.94 1.77
CA LEU A 96 -13.57 6.71 2.59
C LEU A 96 -14.24 5.54 1.84
N GLN A 97 -15.30 5.81 1.07
CA GLN A 97 -15.95 4.81 0.22
C GLN A 97 -15.02 4.30 -0.89
N LYS A 98 -14.19 5.17 -1.49
CA LYS A 98 -13.15 4.73 -2.44
C LYS A 98 -12.14 3.82 -1.75
N PHE A 99 -11.64 4.18 -0.56
CA PHE A 99 -10.71 3.33 0.18
C PHE A 99 -11.32 1.97 0.52
N GLN A 100 -12.60 1.93 0.89
CA GLN A 100 -13.33 0.68 1.12
C GLN A 100 -13.44 -0.17 -0.16
N SER A 101 -13.63 0.44 -1.33
CA SER A 101 -13.71 -0.27 -2.61
C SER A 101 -12.45 -1.05 -3.01
N VAL A 102 -11.30 -0.71 -2.42
CA VAL A 102 -10.01 -1.40 -2.62
C VAL A 102 -9.51 -2.10 -1.35
N GLY A 103 -10.32 -2.13 -0.29
CA GLY A 103 -10.04 -2.86 0.95
C GLY A 103 -9.07 -2.18 1.93
N LEU A 104 -8.80 -0.88 1.80
CA LEU A 104 -7.94 -0.14 2.76
C LEU A 104 -8.69 0.22 4.05
N VAL A 105 -10.01 0.43 3.95
CA VAL A 105 -10.88 0.79 5.07
C VAL A 105 -12.07 -0.16 5.13
N VAL A 106 -12.51 -0.48 6.33
CA VAL A 106 -13.69 -1.34 6.58
C VAL A 106 -14.63 -0.65 7.59
N PRO A 107 -15.96 -0.75 7.44
CA PRO A 107 -16.88 -0.35 8.50
C PRO A 107 -16.71 -1.20 9.76
N VAL A 108 -16.99 -0.60 10.91
CA VAL A 108 -17.03 -1.26 12.23
C VAL A 108 -18.48 -1.40 12.65
N ASP A 109 -18.86 -2.60 13.09
CA ASP A 109 -20.23 -2.96 13.52
C ASP A 109 -21.33 -2.64 12.49
N ALA A 110 -20.98 -2.67 11.21
CA ALA A 110 -21.90 -2.46 10.09
C ALA A 110 -21.45 -3.25 8.86
N GLN A 111 -22.41 -3.71 8.05
CA GLN A 111 -22.13 -4.51 6.85
C GLN A 111 -21.52 -3.68 5.72
N PHE A 112 -21.95 -2.44 5.57
CA PHE A 112 -21.52 -1.53 4.51
C PHE A 112 -21.28 -0.13 5.06
N MET A 113 -20.47 0.66 4.35
CA MET A 113 -20.10 2.01 4.75
C MET A 113 -21.32 2.93 4.93
N TYR A 114 -22.34 2.78 4.07
CA TYR A 114 -23.63 3.48 4.21
C TYR A 114 -24.25 3.25 5.60
N PHE A 115 -24.38 1.99 6.02
CA PHE A 115 -24.95 1.66 7.33
C PHE A 115 -24.08 2.13 8.48
N ALA A 116 -22.77 2.23 8.29
CA ALA A 116 -21.88 2.80 9.30
C ALA A 116 -22.17 4.30 9.51
N ALA A 117 -22.42 5.07 8.45
CA ALA A 117 -22.77 6.48 8.56
C ALA A 117 -24.17 6.68 9.15
N ILE A 118 -25.20 6.04 8.59
CA ILE A 118 -26.59 6.25 9.00
C ILE A 118 -26.86 5.81 10.44
N ASN A 119 -26.15 4.78 10.93
CA ASN A 119 -26.28 4.30 12.31
C ASN A 119 -25.23 4.89 13.28
N SER A 120 -24.58 5.99 12.88
CA SER A 120 -23.55 6.69 13.68
C SER A 120 -22.46 5.77 14.25
N LYS A 121 -21.93 4.88 13.42
CA LYS A 121 -20.86 3.93 13.76
C LYS A 121 -19.49 4.50 13.39
N SER A 122 -18.53 3.64 13.15
CA SER A 122 -17.19 4.02 12.69
C SER A 122 -16.75 3.19 11.49
N CYS A 123 -15.65 3.61 10.88
CA CYS A 123 -14.83 2.78 10.02
C CYS A 123 -13.38 2.82 10.51
N ARG A 124 -12.57 1.85 10.10
CA ARG A 124 -11.16 1.73 10.49
C ARG A 124 -10.30 1.23 9.35
N LEU A 125 -9.00 1.43 9.48
CA LEU A 125 -8.03 0.84 8.56
C LEU A 125 -8.04 -0.68 8.66
N THR A 126 -7.82 -1.34 7.53
CA THR A 126 -7.52 -2.78 7.48
C THR A 126 -6.01 -2.98 7.59
N ALA A 127 -5.54 -4.24 7.65
CA ALA A 127 -4.11 -4.52 7.58
C ALA A 127 -3.43 -4.07 6.26
N LEU A 128 -4.21 -3.79 5.21
CA LEU A 128 -3.71 -3.25 3.94
C LEU A 128 -3.58 -1.72 3.95
N GLY A 129 -4.42 -1.04 4.74
CA GLY A 129 -4.52 0.42 4.83
C GLY A 129 -3.45 1.02 5.71
#